data_AF-A0A850LWZ4-F1
#
_entry.id   AF-A0A850LWZ4-F1
#
_cell.length_a   1.000
_cell.length_b   1.000
_cell.length_c   1.000
_cell.angle_alpha   90.00
_cell.angle_beta   90.00
_cell.angle_gamma   90.00
#
_symmetry.space_group_name_H-M   'P 1'
#
loop_
_entity.id
_entity.type
_entity.pdbx_description
1 polymer ?
#
loop_
_entity_poly.entity_id
_entity_poly.type
_entity_poly.pdbx_seq_one_letter_code
_entity_poly.pdbx_strand_id
1 'polypeptide(L)'
;MEEFTKVRVLGFFNVAISIILTFIVRGGSFLFSLISGIFNILVAFLFVNDSDGDKFKKNVKTGFILGIIIWTSLLIGSIYNIVWNRVQTLSNTIFYVILLINTSKDIRQTFTFYWLIFLNYSRFQTLFNSIFRILLIISQYLSGSLAFYIMKRTEVHSEVEREVEREEAYLIPIRESPIEKDLDNTCPNCFEVIQTGAKFCVHCGLKLITCEICQNYINSEETTAICPFCGTILHKAEFLEWIKVKASCPICKNEIDLWEFQKLEK
;
A
#
# COMPACT_ATOMS: atom_id res chain seq x y z
N MET A 1 0.44 77.14 -6.53
CA MET A 1 1.24 75.90 -6.46
C MET A 1 0.83 74.99 -5.30
N GLU A 2 0.32 75.49 -4.17
CA GLU A 2 -0.10 74.65 -3.02
C GLU A 2 -1.31 73.74 -3.25
N GLU A 3 -2.28 74.11 -4.11
CA GLU A 3 -3.43 73.22 -4.39
C GLU A 3 -3.03 71.97 -5.20
N PHE A 4 -2.02 72.06 -6.06
CA PHE A 4 -1.57 70.94 -6.87
C PHE A 4 -0.85 69.85 -6.05
N THR A 5 -0.24 70.22 -4.92
CA THR A 5 0.41 69.27 -4.00
C THR A 5 -0.61 68.48 -3.18
N LYS A 6 -1.72 69.10 -2.74
CA LYS A 6 -2.77 68.40 -1.98
C LYS A 6 -3.47 67.30 -2.80
N VAL A 7 -3.74 67.56 -4.08
CA VAL A 7 -4.40 66.57 -4.97
C VAL A 7 -3.51 65.34 -5.22
N ARG A 8 -2.18 65.52 -5.31
CA ARG A 8 -1.25 64.38 -5.48
C ARG A 8 -1.18 63.49 -4.23
N VAL A 9 -1.18 64.08 -3.03
CA VAL A 9 -1.06 63.30 -1.78
C VAL A 9 -2.29 62.43 -1.53
N LEU A 10 -3.50 62.93 -1.79
CA LEU A 10 -4.74 62.13 -1.70
C LEU A 10 -4.79 60.98 -2.72
N GLY A 11 -4.22 61.17 -3.90
CA GLY A 11 -4.13 60.11 -4.92
C GLY A 11 -3.27 58.92 -4.48
N PHE A 12 -2.10 59.19 -3.89
CA PHE A 12 -1.20 58.13 -3.39
C PHE A 12 -1.79 57.35 -2.21
N PHE A 13 -2.52 58.04 -1.32
CA PHE A 13 -3.14 57.40 -0.15
C PHE A 13 -4.23 56.40 -0.54
N ASN A 14 -5.06 56.75 -1.52
CA ASN A 14 -6.11 55.85 -2.04
C ASN A 14 -5.54 54.62 -2.76
N VAL A 15 -4.42 54.78 -3.48
CA VAL A 15 -3.73 53.65 -4.13
C VAL A 15 -3.14 52.71 -3.08
N ALA A 16 -2.51 53.24 -2.03
CA ALA A 16 -1.95 52.43 -0.95
C ALA A 16 -3.03 51.63 -0.20
N ILE A 17 -4.17 52.27 0.14
CA ILE A 17 -5.30 51.59 0.80
C ILE A 17 -5.89 50.51 -0.09
N SER A 18 -6.04 50.76 -1.40
CA SER A 18 -6.54 49.76 -2.34
C SER A 18 -5.62 48.54 -2.44
N ILE A 19 -4.30 48.76 -2.44
CA ILE A 19 -3.30 47.67 -2.45
C ILE A 19 -3.39 46.85 -1.16
N ILE A 20 -3.47 47.50 0.01
CA ILE A 20 -3.56 46.84 1.32
C ILE A 20 -4.86 46.02 1.45
N LEU A 21 -6.01 46.59 1.07
CA LEU A 21 -7.29 45.89 1.08
C LEU A 21 -7.29 44.70 0.11
N THR A 22 -6.68 44.86 -1.06
CA THR A 22 -6.53 43.77 -2.03
C THR A 22 -5.65 42.64 -1.46
N PHE A 23 -4.61 42.98 -0.69
CA PHE A 23 -3.74 42.01 -0.03
C PHE A 23 -4.46 41.25 1.10
N ILE A 24 -5.25 41.95 1.92
CA ILE A 24 -6.04 41.34 3.02
C ILE A 24 -7.10 40.39 2.46
N VAL A 25 -7.84 40.82 1.44
CA VAL A 25 -8.89 40.00 0.81
C VAL A 25 -8.29 38.80 0.06
N ARG A 26 -7.13 38.95 -0.60
CA ARG A 26 -6.45 37.83 -1.28
C ARG A 26 -5.78 36.85 -0.33
N GLY A 27 -5.18 37.33 0.76
CA GLY A 27 -4.53 36.50 1.78
C GLY A 27 -5.49 35.52 2.46
N GLY A 28 -6.76 35.90 2.63
CA GLY A 28 -7.79 35.03 3.20
C GLY A 28 -8.04 33.74 2.41
N SER A 29 -7.94 33.79 1.07
CA SER A 29 -8.16 32.61 0.21
C SER A 29 -7.06 31.55 0.34
N PHE A 30 -5.83 31.99 0.58
CA PHE A 30 -4.69 31.11 0.80
C PHE A 30 -4.77 30.43 2.18
N LEU A 31 -5.03 31.22 3.23
CA LEU A 31 -5.23 30.70 4.59
C LEU A 31 -6.39 29.69 4.63
N PHE A 32 -7.50 29.96 3.95
CA PHE A 32 -8.64 29.03 3.91
C PHE A 32 -8.29 27.71 3.22
N SER A 33 -7.55 27.75 2.11
CA SER A 33 -7.09 26.53 1.43
C SER A 33 -6.11 25.72 2.28
N LEU A 34 -5.23 26.40 3.01
CA LEU A 34 -4.24 25.77 3.89
C LEU A 34 -4.90 25.11 5.11
N ILE A 35 -5.87 25.80 5.74
CA ILE A 35 -6.68 25.26 6.84
C ILE A 35 -7.51 24.06 6.38
N SER A 36 -8.13 24.13 5.18
CA SER A 36 -8.88 23.00 4.63
C SER A 36 -7.99 21.78 4.34
N GLY A 37 -6.77 22.00 3.82
CA GLY A 37 -5.79 20.93 3.62
C GLY A 37 -5.36 20.26 4.92
N ILE A 38 -5.03 21.05 5.95
CA ILE A 38 -4.67 20.54 7.28
C ILE A 38 -5.83 19.76 7.91
N PHE A 39 -7.07 20.23 7.75
CA PHE A 39 -8.24 19.54 8.27
C PHE A 39 -8.45 18.17 7.61
N ASN A 40 -8.27 18.06 6.30
CA ASN A 40 -8.36 16.78 5.59
C ASN A 40 -7.29 15.77 6.07
N ILE A 41 -6.07 16.24 6.35
CA ILE A 41 -4.99 15.41 6.89
C ILE A 41 -5.35 14.92 8.30
N LEU A 42 -5.85 15.81 9.17
CA LEU A 42 -6.28 15.47 10.52
C LEU A 42 -7.42 14.44 10.52
N VAL A 43 -8.42 14.60 9.64
CA VAL A 43 -9.51 13.63 9.50
C VAL A 43 -8.95 12.28 9.04
N ALA A 44 -8.06 12.25 8.05
CA ALA A 44 -7.43 11.00 7.61
C ALA A 44 -6.65 10.32 8.75
N PHE A 45 -5.95 11.09 9.58
CA PHE A 45 -5.20 10.57 10.73
C PHE A 45 -6.12 9.95 11.79
N LEU A 46 -7.29 10.56 12.03
CA LEU A 46 -8.29 10.02 12.97
C LEU A 46 -8.90 8.70 12.48
N PHE A 47 -8.93 8.45 11.17
CA PHE A 47 -9.44 7.18 10.60
C PHE A 47 -8.44 6.02 10.70
N VAL A 48 -7.14 6.28 10.83
CA VAL A 48 -6.10 5.24 10.85
C VAL A 48 -5.97 4.57 12.23
N ASN A 49 -6.39 5.23 13.31
CA ASN A 49 -6.12 4.78 14.68
C ASN A 49 -7.24 3.98 15.36
N ASP A 50 -8.35 3.68 14.68
CA ASP A 50 -9.50 2.99 15.30
C ASP A 50 -9.49 1.49 14.92
N SER A 51 -9.05 0.63 15.84
CA SER A 51 -8.93 -0.83 15.63
C SER A 51 -10.23 -1.61 15.88
N ASP A 52 -11.28 -0.97 16.39
CA ASP A 52 -12.54 -1.64 16.74
C ASP A 52 -13.55 -1.59 15.58
N GLY A 53 -13.76 -2.74 14.92
CA GLY A 53 -14.54 -2.88 13.67
C GLY A 53 -15.99 -2.39 13.70
N ASP A 54 -16.66 -2.39 14.86
CA ASP A 54 -18.05 -1.93 14.98
C ASP A 54 -18.19 -0.41 15.08
N LYS A 55 -17.20 0.28 15.68
CA LYS A 55 -17.15 1.76 15.68
C LYS A 55 -16.78 2.31 14.30
N PHE A 56 -16.00 1.55 13.54
CA PHE A 56 -15.55 1.92 12.19
C PHE A 56 -16.71 2.25 11.25
N LYS A 57 -17.77 1.42 11.18
CA LYS A 57 -18.91 1.66 10.27
C LYS A 57 -19.67 2.96 10.58
N LYS A 58 -19.79 3.33 11.85
CA LYS A 58 -20.45 4.58 12.27
C LYS A 58 -19.57 5.80 11.98
N ASN A 59 -18.26 5.65 12.14
CA ASN A 59 -17.28 6.70 11.84
C ASN A 59 -17.17 6.97 10.33
N VAL A 60 -17.24 5.94 9.48
CA VAL A 60 -17.22 6.09 8.00
C VAL A 60 -18.39 6.92 7.49
N LYS A 61 -19.62 6.67 7.96
CA LYS A 61 -20.79 7.49 7.58
C LYS A 61 -20.63 8.95 7.99
N THR A 62 -20.09 9.19 9.19
CA THR A 62 -19.86 10.55 9.70
C THR A 62 -18.78 11.28 8.88
N GLY A 63 -17.70 10.58 8.53
CA GLY A 63 -16.64 11.11 7.66
C GLY A 63 -17.14 11.47 6.26
N PHE A 64 -18.00 10.63 5.67
CA PHE A 64 -18.58 10.91 4.35
C PHE A 64 -19.46 12.17 4.35
N ILE A 65 -20.30 12.35 5.38
CA ILE A 65 -21.14 13.54 5.53
C ILE A 65 -20.28 14.80 5.71
N LEU A 66 -19.26 14.75 6.56
CA LEU A 66 -18.31 15.86 6.74
C LEU A 66 -17.58 16.19 5.45
N GLY A 67 -17.16 15.18 4.68
CA GLY A 67 -16.54 15.34 3.37
C GLY A 67 -17.45 16.11 2.40
N ILE A 68 -18.74 15.79 2.33
CA ILE A 68 -19.72 16.49 1.49
C ILE A 68 -19.88 17.95 1.94
N ILE A 69 -19.99 18.21 3.24
CA ILE A 69 -20.15 19.57 3.78
C ILE A 69 -18.92 20.44 3.46
N ILE A 70 -17.72 19.89 3.60
CA ILE A 70 -16.48 20.60 3.28
C ILE A 70 -16.40 20.87 1.78
N TRP A 71 -16.69 19.87 0.95
CA TRP A 71 -16.64 20.01 -0.51
C TRP A 71 -17.63 21.05 -1.02
N THR A 72 -18.87 21.05 -0.51
CA THR A 72 -19.89 22.06 -0.86
C THR A 72 -19.49 23.46 -0.41
N SER A 73 -18.92 23.61 0.78
CA SER A 73 -18.42 24.91 1.29
C SER A 73 -17.29 25.48 0.41
N LEU A 74 -16.37 24.62 -0.02
CA LEU A 74 -15.29 25.00 -0.96
C LEU A 74 -15.85 25.42 -2.33
N LEU A 75 -16.87 24.73 -2.81
CA LEU A 75 -17.54 25.05 -4.07
C LEU A 75 -18.22 26.42 -4.02
N ILE A 76 -18.93 26.71 -2.92
CA ILE A 76 -19.57 28.02 -2.68
C ILE A 76 -18.52 29.13 -2.62
N GLY A 77 -17.43 28.95 -1.88
CA GLY A 77 -16.34 29.93 -1.80
C GLY A 77 -15.66 30.19 -3.15
N SER A 78 -15.54 29.14 -3.97
CA SER A 78 -15.00 29.23 -5.33
C SER A 78 -15.91 30.02 -6.28
N ILE A 79 -17.24 29.83 -6.18
CA ILE A 79 -18.23 30.60 -6.95
C ILE A 79 -18.24 32.06 -6.49
N TYR A 80 -18.26 32.31 -5.19
CA TYR A 80 -18.21 33.66 -4.62
C TYR A 80 -16.99 34.44 -5.12
N ASN A 81 -15.80 33.83 -5.11
CA ASN A 81 -14.58 34.46 -5.63
C ASN A 81 -14.65 34.78 -7.12
N ILE A 82 -15.29 33.95 -7.94
CA ILE A 82 -15.48 34.26 -9.37
C ILE A 82 -16.37 35.48 -9.52
N VAL A 83 -17.52 35.49 -8.85
CA VAL A 83 -18.48 36.59 -8.93
C VAL A 83 -17.84 37.89 -8.44
N TRP A 84 -17.18 37.86 -7.29
CA TRP A 84 -16.50 39.03 -6.73
C TRP A 84 -15.43 39.60 -7.65
N ASN A 85 -14.59 38.76 -8.25
CA ASN A 85 -13.57 39.22 -9.21
C ASN A 85 -14.19 39.90 -10.45
N ARG A 86 -15.33 39.39 -10.93
CA ARG A 86 -16.06 40.01 -12.05
C ARG A 86 -16.63 41.37 -11.67
N VAL A 87 -17.25 41.48 -10.50
CA VAL A 87 -17.75 42.75 -9.96
C VAL A 87 -16.62 43.76 -9.80
N GLN A 88 -15.47 43.35 -9.27
CA GLN A 88 -14.31 44.23 -9.10
C GLN A 88 -13.77 44.72 -10.46
N THR A 89 -13.73 43.83 -11.47
CA THR A 89 -13.26 44.20 -12.81
C THR A 89 -14.21 45.22 -13.46
N LEU A 90 -15.52 45.03 -13.31
CA LEU A 90 -16.53 45.99 -13.77
C LEU A 90 -16.36 47.35 -13.06
N SER A 91 -16.25 47.34 -11.73
CA SER A 91 -16.03 48.55 -10.93
C SER A 91 -14.78 49.32 -11.36
N ASN A 92 -13.66 48.62 -11.52
CA ASN A 92 -12.40 49.23 -11.97
C ASN A 92 -12.52 49.79 -13.40
N THR A 93 -13.28 49.12 -14.28
CA THR A 93 -13.49 49.58 -15.67
C THR A 93 -14.34 50.85 -15.70
N ILE A 94 -15.41 50.90 -14.91
CA ILE A 94 -16.25 52.10 -14.77
C ILE A 94 -15.40 53.26 -14.23
N PHE A 95 -14.60 53.02 -13.20
CA PHE A 95 -13.71 54.02 -12.62
C PHE A 95 -12.69 54.56 -13.63
N TYR A 96 -12.10 53.68 -14.45
CA TYR A 96 -11.18 54.06 -15.52
C TYR A 96 -11.85 54.94 -16.59
N VAL A 97 -13.08 54.62 -17.00
CA VAL A 97 -13.85 55.44 -17.95
C VAL A 97 -14.13 56.84 -17.36
N ILE A 98 -14.52 56.92 -16.08
CA ILE A 98 -14.74 58.20 -15.40
C ILE A 98 -13.45 59.04 -15.36
N LEU A 99 -12.30 58.43 -15.07
CA LEU A 99 -11.01 59.12 -15.09
C LEU A 99 -10.60 59.59 -16.49
N LEU A 100 -10.87 58.79 -17.53
CA LEU A 100 -10.58 59.14 -18.92
C LEU A 100 -11.33 60.38 -19.39
N ILE A 101 -12.59 60.53 -18.97
CA ILE A 101 -13.44 61.67 -19.34
C ILE A 101 -12.92 62.96 -18.69
N ASN A 102 -12.41 62.89 -17.47
CA ASN A 102 -12.08 64.08 -16.66
C ASN A 102 -10.61 64.53 -16.71
N THR A 103 -9.72 63.87 -17.48
CA THR A 103 -8.27 64.14 -17.45
C THR A 103 -7.71 64.72 -18.76
N SER A 104 -6.65 65.53 -18.60
CA SER A 104 -5.88 66.14 -19.70
C SER A 104 -5.18 65.07 -20.57
N LYS A 105 -4.85 65.44 -21.82
CA LYS A 105 -4.33 64.51 -22.82
C LYS A 105 -3.05 63.76 -22.39
N ASP A 106 -2.11 64.43 -21.71
CA ASP A 106 -0.83 63.81 -21.33
C ASP A 106 -0.99 62.76 -20.22
N ILE A 107 -1.87 63.04 -19.26
CA ILE A 107 -2.19 62.10 -18.16
C ILE A 107 -2.90 60.86 -18.72
N ARG A 108 -3.70 61.04 -19.78
CA ARG A 108 -4.45 59.96 -20.44
C ARG A 108 -3.55 58.82 -20.89
N GLN A 109 -2.43 59.12 -21.55
CA GLN A 109 -1.54 58.09 -22.12
C GLN A 109 -0.94 57.19 -21.04
N THR A 110 -0.48 57.77 -19.93
CA THR A 110 0.09 57.03 -18.81
C THR A 110 -0.95 56.11 -18.17
N PHE A 111 -2.19 56.60 -17.97
CA PHE A 111 -3.27 55.78 -17.46
C PHE A 111 -3.65 54.63 -18.40
N THR A 112 -3.64 54.83 -19.72
CA THR A 112 -3.88 53.76 -20.69
C THR A 112 -2.81 52.67 -20.60
N PHE A 113 -1.54 53.03 -20.42
CA PHE A 113 -0.45 52.06 -20.26
C PHE A 113 -0.61 51.22 -18.98
N TYR A 114 -0.88 51.86 -17.84
CA TYR A 114 -1.15 51.13 -16.58
C TYR A 114 -2.40 50.25 -16.68
N TRP A 115 -3.44 50.70 -17.37
CA TRP A 115 -4.65 49.92 -17.59
C TRP A 115 -4.37 48.66 -18.42
N LEU A 116 -3.55 48.75 -19.47
CA LEU A 116 -3.15 47.59 -20.27
C LEU A 116 -2.34 46.57 -19.44
N ILE A 117 -1.42 47.04 -18.60
CA ILE A 117 -0.69 46.16 -17.66
C ILE A 117 -1.67 45.48 -16.69
N PHE A 118 -2.61 46.25 -16.12
CA PHE A 118 -3.61 45.73 -15.21
C PHE A 118 -4.52 44.67 -15.87
N LEU A 119 -4.98 44.92 -17.10
CA LEU A 119 -5.77 43.97 -17.87
C LEU A 119 -4.99 42.68 -18.16
N ASN A 120 -3.70 42.78 -18.52
CA ASN A 120 -2.85 41.61 -18.74
C ASN A 120 -2.61 40.83 -17.44
N TYR A 121 -2.40 41.52 -16.31
CA TYR A 121 -2.27 40.88 -15.01
C TYR A 121 -3.55 40.15 -14.58
N SER A 122 -4.72 40.77 -14.78
CA SER A 122 -6.02 40.15 -14.49
C SER A 122 -6.24 38.89 -15.32
N ARG A 123 -5.94 38.93 -16.63
CA ARG A 123 -6.00 37.74 -17.51
C ARG A 123 -5.05 36.65 -17.05
N PHE A 124 -3.80 36.99 -16.73
CA PHE A 124 -2.83 36.03 -16.19
C PHE A 124 -3.36 35.35 -14.93
N GLN A 125 -3.95 36.11 -14.01
CA GLN A 125 -4.51 35.57 -12.78
C GLN A 125 -5.70 34.64 -13.01
N THR A 126 -6.55 34.93 -14.00
CA THR A 126 -7.63 34.00 -14.39
C THR A 126 -7.09 32.68 -14.95
N LEU A 127 -6.03 32.72 -15.75
CA LEU A 127 -5.36 31.52 -16.27
C LEU A 127 -4.72 30.72 -15.14
N PHE A 128 -3.96 31.38 -14.27
CA PHE A 128 -3.32 30.75 -13.10
C PHE A 128 -4.35 30.05 -12.20
N ASN A 129 -5.44 30.74 -11.87
CA ASN A 129 -6.52 30.14 -11.07
C ASN A 129 -7.19 28.96 -11.77
N SER A 130 -7.33 29.00 -13.09
CA SER A 130 -7.90 27.90 -13.88
C SER A 130 -6.99 26.67 -13.87
N ILE A 131 -5.69 26.87 -14.08
CA ILE A 131 -4.67 25.82 -14.00
C ILE A 131 -4.65 25.21 -12.60
N PHE A 132 -4.63 26.05 -11.55
CA PHE A 132 -4.61 25.58 -10.16
C PHE A 132 -5.85 24.74 -9.81
N ARG A 133 -7.04 25.14 -10.28
CA ARG A 133 -8.27 24.34 -10.10
C ARG A 133 -8.17 22.97 -10.78
N ILE A 134 -7.64 22.91 -12.00
CA ILE A 134 -7.44 21.64 -12.71
C ILE A 134 -6.47 20.75 -11.92
N LEU A 135 -5.37 21.30 -11.41
CA LEU A 135 -4.42 20.57 -10.58
C LEU A 135 -5.04 20.03 -9.29
N LEU A 136 -5.90 20.81 -8.62
CA LEU A 136 -6.63 20.34 -7.44
C LEU A 136 -7.60 19.20 -7.76
N ILE A 137 -8.32 19.26 -8.88
CA ILE A 137 -9.21 18.16 -9.32
C ILE A 137 -8.41 16.89 -9.59
N ILE A 138 -7.27 17.01 -10.29
CA ILE A 138 -6.38 15.88 -10.55
C ILE A 138 -5.87 15.28 -9.23
N SER A 139 -5.45 16.12 -8.27
CA SER A 139 -4.99 15.67 -6.95
C SER A 139 -6.08 14.92 -6.18
N GLN A 140 -7.32 15.41 -6.19
CA GLN A 140 -8.46 14.74 -5.55
C GLN A 140 -8.80 13.40 -6.22
N TYR A 141 -8.70 13.32 -7.56
CA TYR A 141 -8.95 12.07 -8.27
C TYR A 141 -7.88 11.01 -7.99
N LEU A 142 -6.61 11.43 -7.93
CA LEU A 142 -5.48 10.55 -7.59
C LEU A 142 -5.59 10.03 -6.14
N SER A 143 -5.93 10.89 -5.18
CA SER A 143 -6.10 10.46 -3.79
C SER A 143 -7.29 9.51 -3.62
N GLY A 144 -8.42 9.77 -4.27
CA GLY A 144 -9.57 8.87 -4.28
C GLY A 144 -9.27 7.51 -4.92
N SER A 145 -8.57 7.50 -6.06
CA SER A 145 -8.17 6.27 -6.75
C SER A 145 -7.19 5.44 -5.91
N LEU A 146 -6.24 6.10 -5.23
CA LEU A 146 -5.30 5.44 -4.32
C LEU A 146 -6.02 4.84 -3.11
N ALA A 147 -6.96 5.56 -2.50
CA ALA A 147 -7.76 5.05 -1.39
C ALA A 147 -8.58 3.83 -1.82
N PHE A 148 -9.23 3.87 -2.99
CA PHE A 148 -9.94 2.73 -3.56
C PHE A 148 -9.03 1.51 -3.77
N TYR A 149 -7.82 1.74 -4.32
CA TYR A 149 -6.83 0.67 -4.51
C TYR A 149 -6.40 0.04 -3.19
N ILE A 150 -6.15 0.85 -2.15
CA ILE A 150 -5.77 0.37 -0.82
C ILE A 150 -6.90 -0.47 -0.22
N MET A 151 -8.15 0.00 -0.28
CA MET A 151 -9.31 -0.73 0.23
C MET A 151 -9.50 -2.08 -0.48
N LYS A 152 -9.36 -2.11 -1.81
CA LYS A 152 -9.46 -3.36 -2.57
C LYS A 152 -8.34 -4.34 -2.21
N ARG A 153 -7.13 -3.84 -1.95
CA ARG A 153 -6.01 -4.68 -1.51
C ARG A 153 -6.25 -5.30 -0.13
N THR A 154 -6.83 -4.56 0.81
CA THR A 154 -7.14 -5.11 2.15
C THR A 154 -8.20 -6.19 2.11
N GLU A 155 -9.20 -6.08 1.22
CA GLU A 155 -10.24 -7.10 1.06
C GLU A 155 -9.65 -8.43 0.57
N VAL A 156 -8.78 -8.39 -0.46
CA VAL A 156 -8.11 -9.58 -1.00
C VAL A 156 -7.20 -10.24 0.05
N HIS A 157 -6.45 -9.45 0.82
CA HIS A 157 -5.58 -10.03 1.87
C HIS A 157 -6.39 -10.78 2.93
N SER A 158 -7.54 -10.23 3.32
CA SER A 158 -8.43 -10.87 4.31
C SER A 158 -9.10 -12.15 3.78
N GLU A 159 -9.24 -12.28 2.47
CA GLU A 159 -9.76 -13.50 1.84
C GLU A 159 -8.69 -14.59 1.81
N VAL A 160 -7.47 -14.25 1.38
CA VAL A 160 -6.33 -15.17 1.36
C VAL A 160 -6.03 -15.70 2.76
N GLU A 161 -6.04 -14.84 3.79
CA GLU A 161 -5.77 -15.26 5.17
C GLU A 161 -6.82 -16.26 5.69
N ARG A 162 -8.10 -16.08 5.34
CA ARG A 162 -9.18 -17.04 5.66
C ARG A 162 -9.07 -18.35 4.89
N GLU A 163 -8.53 -18.33 3.67
CA GLU A 163 -8.27 -19.55 2.91
C GLU A 163 -7.09 -20.33 3.50
N VAL A 164 -6.00 -19.66 3.86
CA VAL A 164 -4.86 -20.28 4.54
C VAL A 164 -5.30 -20.90 5.87
N GLU A 165 -6.08 -20.19 6.70
CA GLU A 165 -6.58 -20.74 7.95
C GLU A 165 -7.52 -21.95 7.73
N ARG A 166 -8.30 -21.95 6.64
CA ARG A 166 -9.14 -23.10 6.26
C ARG A 166 -8.30 -24.30 5.83
N GLU A 167 -7.23 -24.08 5.07
CA GLU A 167 -6.30 -25.13 4.66
C GLU A 167 -5.53 -25.68 5.87
N GLU A 168 -5.02 -24.82 6.75
CA GLU A 168 -4.35 -25.22 7.99
C GLU A 168 -5.29 -25.99 8.92
N ALA A 169 -6.57 -25.59 9.02
CA ALA A 169 -7.57 -26.34 9.79
C ALA A 169 -7.88 -27.73 9.21
N TYR A 170 -7.72 -27.91 7.88
CA TYR A 170 -7.86 -29.22 7.23
C TYR A 170 -6.63 -30.10 7.44
N LEU A 171 -5.46 -29.50 7.64
CA LEU A 171 -4.27 -30.17 8.15
C LEU A 171 -4.45 -30.42 9.66
N ILE A 172 -5.40 -31.31 9.99
CA ILE A 172 -5.49 -31.94 11.31
C ILE A 172 -4.06 -32.37 11.66
N PRO A 173 -3.52 -32.03 12.84
CA PRO A 173 -2.24 -32.57 13.25
C PRO A 173 -2.40 -34.08 13.14
N ILE A 174 -1.63 -34.70 12.25
CA ILE A 174 -1.34 -36.12 12.36
C ILE A 174 -0.75 -36.21 13.75
N ARG A 175 -1.62 -36.53 14.71
CA ARG A 175 -1.24 -36.82 16.07
C ARG A 175 -0.30 -37.98 15.82
N GLU A 176 0.99 -37.73 15.98
CA GLU A 176 1.95 -38.79 16.17
C GLU A 176 1.39 -39.55 17.37
N SER A 177 0.55 -40.55 17.10
CA SER A 177 0.34 -41.62 18.03
C SER A 177 1.74 -42.08 18.35
N PRO A 178 2.10 -42.26 19.62
CA PRO A 178 3.34 -42.95 19.97
C PRO A 178 3.31 -44.29 19.24
N ILE A 179 3.97 -44.37 18.08
CA ILE A 179 4.21 -45.62 17.40
C ILE A 179 5.21 -46.29 18.32
N GLU A 180 4.73 -47.24 19.13
CA GLU A 180 5.57 -48.21 19.81
C GLU A 180 6.40 -48.89 18.74
N LYS A 181 7.62 -48.38 18.53
CA LYS A 181 8.54 -48.73 17.45
C LYS A 181 9.32 -50.00 17.80
N ASP A 182 8.63 -51.02 18.33
CA ASP A 182 9.23 -52.26 18.83
C ASP A 182 8.64 -53.54 18.20
N LEU A 183 7.73 -53.43 17.23
CA LEU A 183 7.00 -54.60 16.70
C LEU A 183 7.68 -55.36 15.56
N ASP A 184 8.72 -54.82 14.92
CA ASP A 184 9.25 -55.45 13.71
C ASP A 184 10.55 -56.23 13.91
N ASN A 185 10.96 -56.54 15.13
CA ASN A 185 12.22 -57.26 15.39
C ASN A 185 12.07 -58.80 15.37
N THR A 186 11.29 -59.41 14.47
CA THR A 186 11.05 -60.87 14.48
C THR A 186 11.63 -61.57 13.24
N CYS A 187 12.35 -62.67 13.42
CA CYS A 187 12.97 -63.37 12.29
C CYS A 187 11.93 -64.00 11.35
N PRO A 188 11.99 -63.76 10.02
CA PRO A 188 11.00 -64.31 9.08
C PRO A 188 11.06 -65.84 8.93
N ASN A 189 12.14 -66.49 9.40
CA ASN A 189 12.31 -67.93 9.27
C ASN A 189 11.98 -68.71 10.56
N CYS A 190 12.30 -68.16 11.74
CA CYS A 190 12.09 -68.87 13.01
C CYS A 190 11.17 -68.13 14.00
N PHE A 191 10.67 -66.94 13.64
CA PHE A 191 9.77 -66.13 14.44
C PHE A 191 10.29 -65.71 15.82
N GLU A 192 11.60 -65.80 16.05
CA GLU A 192 12.23 -65.36 17.30
C GLU A 192 12.63 -63.89 17.21
N VAL A 193 12.63 -63.20 18.35
CA VAL A 193 13.02 -61.79 18.43
C VAL A 193 14.53 -61.63 18.16
N ILE A 194 14.86 -60.75 17.22
CA ILE A 194 16.21 -60.40 16.80
C ILE A 194 16.66 -59.15 17.55
N GLN A 195 17.89 -59.14 18.05
CA GLN A 195 18.49 -57.93 18.62
C GLN A 195 18.82 -56.92 17.52
N THR A 196 18.55 -55.64 17.76
CA THR A 196 18.89 -54.53 16.86
C THR A 196 20.38 -54.58 16.48
N GLY A 197 20.69 -54.49 15.18
CA GLY A 197 22.05 -54.58 14.65
C GLY A 197 22.61 -56.00 14.42
N ALA A 198 21.85 -57.07 14.72
CA ALA A 198 22.30 -58.43 14.44
C ALA A 198 22.32 -58.72 12.92
N LYS A 199 23.48 -59.14 12.39
CA LYS A 199 23.65 -59.51 10.97
C LYS A 199 23.10 -60.89 10.62
N PHE A 200 22.87 -61.73 11.63
CA PHE A 200 22.35 -63.09 11.48
C PHE A 200 21.41 -63.40 12.64
N CYS A 201 20.37 -64.20 12.39
CA CYS A 201 19.53 -64.73 13.45
C CYS A 201 20.31 -65.77 14.27
N VAL A 202 20.34 -65.59 15.59
CA VAL A 202 21.06 -66.50 16.51
C VAL A 202 20.44 -67.90 16.60
N HIS A 203 19.15 -68.05 16.27
CA HIS A 203 18.44 -69.33 16.36
C HIS A 203 18.51 -70.15 15.06
N CYS A 204 18.32 -69.52 13.90
CA CYS A 204 18.26 -70.25 12.61
C CYS A 204 19.46 -70.00 11.69
N GLY A 205 20.36 -69.08 12.02
CA GLY A 205 21.53 -68.74 11.20
C GLY A 205 21.23 -67.97 9.91
N LEU A 206 19.98 -67.54 9.68
CA LEU A 206 19.62 -66.74 8.52
C LEU A 206 20.36 -65.40 8.53
N LYS A 207 20.97 -65.03 7.40
CA LYS A 207 21.59 -63.71 7.21
C LYS A 207 20.51 -62.65 7.02
N LEU A 208 20.57 -61.60 7.84
CA LEU A 208 19.62 -60.49 7.83
C LEU A 208 20.26 -59.28 7.14
N ILE A 209 19.47 -58.53 6.39
CA ILE A 209 19.88 -57.26 5.79
C ILE A 209 19.49 -56.17 6.76
N THR A 210 20.46 -55.39 7.25
CA THR A 210 20.24 -54.31 8.22
C THR A 210 20.30 -52.95 7.55
N CYS A 211 19.37 -52.07 7.91
CA CYS A 211 19.40 -50.67 7.47
C CYS A 211 20.46 -49.90 8.27
N GLU A 212 21.41 -49.27 7.59
CA GLU A 212 22.51 -48.53 8.25
C GLU A 212 22.06 -47.21 8.90
N ILE A 213 20.84 -46.74 8.60
CA ILE A 213 20.29 -45.49 9.19
C ILE A 213 19.58 -45.79 10.52
N CYS A 214 18.70 -46.78 10.57
CA CYS A 214 17.93 -47.12 11.79
C CYS A 214 18.44 -48.35 12.54
N GLN A 215 19.38 -49.11 11.99
CA GLN A 215 19.96 -50.34 12.56
C GLN A 215 19.00 -51.52 12.75
N ASN A 216 17.76 -51.39 12.30
CA ASN A 216 16.79 -52.49 12.24
C ASN A 216 17.02 -53.33 10.98
N TYR A 217 16.60 -54.60 11.02
CA TYR A 217 16.61 -55.41 9.80
C TYR A 217 15.48 -54.98 8.86
N ILE A 218 15.66 -55.25 7.58
CA ILE A 218 14.72 -54.91 6.51
C ILE A 218 13.91 -56.15 6.16
N ASN A 219 12.59 -56.07 6.29
CA ASN A 219 11.70 -57.17 5.93
C ASN A 219 11.42 -57.18 4.41
N SER A 220 11.09 -58.34 3.83
CA SER A 220 10.81 -58.46 2.39
C SER A 220 9.54 -57.74 1.93
N GLU A 221 8.64 -57.45 2.87
CA GLU A 221 7.36 -56.76 2.61
C GLU A 221 7.48 -55.23 2.73
N GLU A 222 8.57 -54.73 3.31
CA GLU A 222 8.79 -53.31 3.53
C GLU A 222 9.32 -52.61 2.28
N THR A 223 8.96 -51.35 2.13
CA THR A 223 9.46 -50.55 1.00
C THR A 223 10.94 -50.26 1.18
N THR A 224 11.76 -50.77 0.27
CA THR A 224 13.20 -50.57 0.27
C THR A 224 13.65 -49.57 -0.79
N ALA A 225 14.75 -48.91 -0.51
CA ALA A 225 15.46 -48.03 -1.41
C ALA A 225 16.87 -48.58 -1.64
N ILE A 226 17.33 -48.58 -2.89
CA ILE A 226 18.67 -49.02 -3.26
C ILE A 226 19.47 -47.80 -3.71
N CYS A 227 20.65 -47.59 -3.13
CA CYS A 227 21.54 -46.53 -3.58
C CYS A 227 22.05 -46.84 -5.00
N PRO A 228 21.90 -45.93 -6.00
CA PRO A 228 22.29 -46.19 -7.38
C PRO A 228 23.82 -46.32 -7.56
N PHE A 229 24.60 -45.81 -6.61
CA PHE A 229 26.06 -45.81 -6.69
C PHE A 229 26.72 -47.02 -6.02
N CYS A 230 26.25 -47.42 -4.84
CA CYS A 230 26.87 -48.50 -4.06
C CYS A 230 26.00 -49.73 -3.87
N GLY A 231 24.73 -49.70 -4.31
CA GLY A 231 23.81 -50.83 -4.19
C GLY A 231 23.35 -51.14 -2.77
N THR A 232 23.65 -50.30 -1.78
CA THR A 232 23.18 -50.50 -0.40
C THR A 232 21.67 -50.38 -0.34
N ILE A 233 21.03 -51.36 0.31
CA ILE A 233 19.58 -51.42 0.54
C ILE A 233 19.28 -50.79 1.90
N LEU A 234 18.34 -49.84 1.92
CA LEU A 234 17.91 -49.11 3.11
C LEU A 234 16.38 -49.05 3.13
N HIS A 235 15.80 -48.78 4.29
CA HIS A 235 14.38 -48.43 4.35
C HIS A 235 14.12 -47.14 3.56
N LYS A 236 13.08 -47.16 2.74
CA LYS A 236 12.77 -46.05 1.83
C LYS A 236 12.53 -44.75 2.59
N ALA A 237 11.78 -44.80 3.67
CA ALA A 237 11.44 -43.61 4.46
C ALA A 237 12.68 -42.96 5.08
N GLU A 238 13.49 -43.74 5.79
CA GLU A 238 14.73 -43.27 6.43
C GLU A 238 15.73 -42.73 5.41
N PHE A 239 15.85 -43.39 4.25
CA PHE A 239 16.78 -42.94 3.21
C PHE A 239 16.32 -41.62 2.56
N LEU A 240 15.02 -41.43 2.34
CA LEU A 240 14.48 -40.18 1.80
C LEU A 240 14.67 -39.01 2.77
N GLU A 241 14.38 -39.21 4.05
CA GLU A 241 14.63 -38.18 5.08
C GLU A 241 16.13 -37.82 5.16
N TRP A 242 17.01 -38.81 5.08
CA TRP A 242 18.45 -38.57 5.04
C TRP A 242 18.87 -37.72 3.82
N ILE A 243 18.38 -38.05 2.62
CA ILE A 243 18.70 -37.30 1.40
C ILE A 243 18.16 -35.88 1.46
N LYS A 244 16.95 -35.66 1.99
CA LYS A 244 16.39 -34.30 2.16
C LYS A 244 17.30 -33.39 2.98
N VAL A 245 17.97 -33.94 4.00
CA VAL A 245 18.82 -33.16 4.91
C VAL A 245 20.28 -33.08 4.44
N LYS A 246 20.84 -34.17 3.89
CA LYS A 246 22.28 -34.30 3.62
C LYS A 246 22.64 -34.40 2.14
N ALA A 247 21.67 -34.60 1.25
CA ALA A 247 21.84 -34.73 -0.21
C ALA A 247 22.93 -35.74 -0.64
N SER A 248 23.25 -36.74 0.21
CA SER A 248 24.35 -37.68 -0.02
C SER A 248 24.09 -39.03 0.63
N CYS A 249 24.64 -40.10 0.04
CA CYS A 249 24.51 -41.45 0.59
C CYS A 249 25.27 -41.60 1.92
N PRO A 250 24.69 -42.20 2.98
CA PRO A 250 25.37 -42.40 4.26
C PRO A 250 26.57 -43.36 4.16
N ILE A 251 26.61 -44.22 3.14
CA ILE A 251 27.66 -45.23 2.97
C ILE A 251 28.74 -44.79 1.99
N CYS A 252 28.39 -44.50 0.73
CA CYS A 252 29.38 -44.15 -0.29
C CYS A 252 29.69 -42.65 -0.38
N LYS A 253 28.93 -41.79 0.31
CA LYS A 253 29.07 -40.33 0.31
C LYS A 253 28.89 -39.62 -1.03
N ASN A 254 28.51 -40.34 -2.09
CA ASN A 254 28.15 -39.71 -3.36
C ASN A 254 26.89 -38.86 -3.18
N GLU A 255 26.87 -37.70 -3.83
CA GLU A 255 25.71 -36.81 -3.86
C GLU A 255 24.57 -37.44 -4.68
N ILE A 256 23.34 -37.30 -4.18
CA ILE A 256 22.14 -37.85 -4.80
C ILE A 256 21.16 -36.70 -5.00
N ASP A 257 20.75 -36.47 -6.26
CA ASP A 257 19.69 -35.51 -6.57
C ASP A 257 18.31 -36.10 -6.23
N LEU A 258 17.52 -35.35 -5.46
CA LEU A 258 16.15 -35.71 -5.05
C LEU A 258 15.25 -35.98 -6.26
N TRP A 259 15.42 -35.22 -7.35
CA TRP A 259 14.58 -35.33 -8.54
C TRP A 259 14.85 -36.60 -9.37
N GLU A 260 16.08 -37.11 -9.31
CA GLU A 260 16.46 -38.34 -10.00
C GLU A 260 15.96 -39.57 -9.24
N PHE A 261 15.95 -39.49 -7.91
CA PHE A 261 15.51 -40.60 -7.05
C PHE A 261 14.01 -40.89 -7.13
N GLN A 262 13.16 -39.86 -7.23
CA GLN A 262 11.70 -40.04 -7.37
C GLN A 262 11.29 -40.75 -8.68
N LYS A 263 12.14 -40.74 -9.71
CA LYS A 263 11.85 -41.42 -10.99
C LYS A 263 12.06 -42.93 -10.92
N LEU A 264 12.80 -43.42 -9.92
CA LEU A 264 13.09 -44.84 -9.73
C LEU A 264 11.98 -45.57 -8.95
N GLU A 265 10.86 -44.89 -8.66
CA GLU A 265 9.72 -45.43 -7.91
C GLU A 265 8.69 -46.20 -8.77
N LYS A 266 9.05 -46.62 -10.00
CA LYS A 266 8.21 -47.46 -10.88
C LYS A 266 8.75 -48.88 -10.98
#